data_AF-A0A7R9JZ34-F1
#
_entry.id   AF-A0A7R9JZ34-F1
#
_cell.length_a   1.000
_cell.length_b   1.000
_cell.length_c   1.000
_cell.angle_alpha   90.00
_cell.angle_beta   90.00
_cell.angle_gamma   90.00
#
_symmetry.space_group_name_H-M   'P 1'
#
loop_
_entity.id
_entity.type
_entity.pdbx_description
1 polymer ?
#
loop_
_entity_poly.entity_id
_entity_poly.type
_entity_poly.pdbx_seq_one_letter_code
_entity_poly.pdbx_strand_id
1 'polypeptide(L)'
;MFPLVLIPKEETELCKLEAQEWQPILAWFCERYNVQIESSREITGPQISQETKSILRKHLQSYSLWAVHGFSFAVETIKSLILTLCCVDRHISVEKAVFLSRLEEEFQATGGVSNGPMSSVSKIYKQDFLPQFSSSISPLHQHLSNQNN
;
A
#
# COMPACT_ATOMS: atom_id res chain seq x y z
N MET A 1 4.22 -2.20 -11.25
CA MET A 1 5.55 -1.57 -11.04
C MET A 1 5.30 -0.07 -11.09
N PHE A 2 5.23 0.72 -10.02
CA PHE A 2 5.88 0.77 -8.69
C PHE A 2 4.87 0.69 -7.52
N PRO A 3 5.25 0.07 -6.39
CA PRO A 3 5.66 0.84 -5.22
C PRO A 3 6.65 0.04 -4.35
N LEU A 4 7.90 0.42 -4.47
CA LEU A 4 8.88 0.28 -3.40
C LEU A 4 9.11 1.72 -2.96
N VAL A 5 8.88 2.00 -1.69
CA VAL A 5 9.04 3.34 -1.10
C VAL A 5 10.41 3.88 -1.51
N LEU A 6 10.42 4.90 -2.37
CA LEU A 6 11.60 5.61 -2.85
C LEU A 6 11.62 6.96 -2.13
N ILE A 7 12.40 7.07 -1.06
CA ILE A 7 12.54 8.37 -0.36
C ILE A 7 13.63 9.18 -1.09
N PRO A 8 13.32 10.39 -1.62
CA PRO A 8 14.32 11.24 -2.26
C PRO A 8 15.55 11.53 -1.38
N LYS A 9 16.70 11.73 -2.02
CA LYS A 9 18.01 11.92 -1.34
C LYS A 9 18.15 13.29 -0.66
N GLU A 10 17.40 14.29 -1.13
CA GLU A 10 17.29 15.60 -0.47
C GLU A 10 16.21 15.56 0.60
N GLU A 11 16.48 16.15 1.76
CA GLU A 11 15.54 16.22 2.87
C GLU A 11 14.42 17.24 2.56
N THR A 12 13.48 16.80 1.73
CA THR A 12 12.34 17.59 1.29
C THR A 12 11.17 17.43 2.26
N GLU A 13 10.19 18.35 2.18
CA GLU A 13 8.91 18.19 2.88
C GLU A 13 8.19 16.89 2.48
N LEU A 14 8.42 16.39 1.26
CA LEU A 14 7.93 15.07 0.82
C LEU A 14 8.59 13.94 1.62
N CYS A 15 9.91 13.96 1.81
CA CYS A 15 10.60 12.93 2.61
C CYS A 15 10.08 12.86 4.04
N LYS A 16 9.77 14.01 4.65
CA LYS A 16 9.17 14.07 5.99
C LYS A 16 7.75 13.51 5.99
N LEU A 17 6.94 13.88 5.00
CA LEU A 17 5.57 13.38 4.86
C LEU A 17 5.55 11.87 4.63
N GLU A 18 6.40 11.34 3.76
CA GLU A 18 6.56 9.91 3.53
C GLU A 18 7.02 9.19 4.80
N ALA A 19 8.02 9.72 5.50
CA ALA A 19 8.45 9.13 6.76
C ALA A 19 7.32 9.12 7.80
N GLN A 20 6.55 10.20 7.92
CA GLN A 20 5.44 10.32 8.87
C GLN A 20 4.30 9.35 8.54
N GLU A 21 3.98 9.19 7.26
CA GLU A 21 2.79 8.47 6.80
C GLU A 21 3.06 6.99 6.50
N TRP A 22 4.23 6.64 5.93
CA TRP A 22 4.57 5.27 5.55
C TRP A 22 5.31 4.48 6.63
N GLN A 23 6.16 5.10 7.47
CA GLN A 23 6.91 4.31 8.47
C GLN A 23 6.03 3.58 9.47
N PRO A 24 4.95 4.18 10.01
CA PRO A 24 4.06 3.45 10.90
C PRO A 24 3.46 2.21 10.23
N ILE A 25 3.12 2.32 8.94
CA ILE A 25 2.53 1.22 8.16
C ILE A 25 3.57 0.11 7.92
N LEU A 26 4.80 0.49 7.58
CA LEU A 26 5.88 -0.46 7.38
C LEU A 26 6.25 -1.17 8.68
N ALA A 27 6.34 -0.43 9.79
CA ALA A 27 6.63 -0.98 11.11
C ALA A 27 5.56 -2.00 11.53
N TRP A 28 4.28 -1.62 11.42
CA TRP A 28 3.17 -2.53 11.71
C TRP A 28 3.20 -3.77 10.80
N PHE A 29 3.49 -3.60 9.51
CA PHE A 29 3.58 -4.72 8.57
C PHE A 29 4.70 -5.70 8.93
N CYS A 30 5.90 -5.17 9.22
CA CYS A 30 7.05 -5.96 9.64
C CYS A 30 6.76 -6.75 10.92
N GLU A 31 6.12 -6.12 11.90
CA GLU A 31 5.69 -6.78 13.14
C GLU A 31 4.62 -7.85 12.89
N ARG A 32 3.56 -7.50 12.15
CA ARG A 32 2.41 -8.38 11.86
C ARG A 32 2.81 -9.67 11.16
N TYR A 33 3.69 -9.57 10.17
CA TYR A 33 4.10 -10.70 9.34
C TYR A 33 5.44 -11.31 9.78
N ASN A 34 6.08 -10.76 10.82
CA ASN A 34 7.40 -11.14 11.28
C ASN A 34 8.43 -11.14 10.12
N VAL A 35 8.47 -10.03 9.39
CA VAL A 35 9.37 -9.83 8.24
C VAL A 35 10.26 -8.61 8.46
N GLN A 36 11.34 -8.52 7.70
CA GLN A 36 12.22 -7.35 7.69
C GLN A 36 12.17 -6.75 6.27
N ILE A 37 11.70 -5.50 6.19
CA ILE A 37 11.66 -4.69 4.98
C ILE A 37 12.16 -3.30 5.35
N GLU A 38 13.18 -2.84 4.64
CA GLU A 38 13.72 -1.49 4.78
C GLU A 38 13.11 -0.56 3.72
N SER A 39 12.95 0.72 4.05
CA SER A 39 12.65 1.75 3.05
C SER A 39 13.88 1.95 2.16
N SER A 40 13.70 2.13 0.85
CA SER A 40 14.82 2.43 -0.04
C SER A 40 14.86 3.89 -0.45
N ARG A 41 16.06 4.37 -0.74
CA ARG A 41 16.30 5.67 -1.38
C ARG A 41 16.90 5.50 -2.78
N GLU A 42 17.04 4.26 -3.22
CA GLU A 42 17.63 3.88 -4.50
C GLU A 42 16.53 3.51 -5.47
N ILE A 43 16.61 3.95 -6.73
CA ILE A 43 15.68 3.62 -7.82
C ILE A 43 15.42 2.12 -7.95
N THR A 44 16.39 1.30 -7.60
CA THR A 44 16.36 -0.17 -7.58
C THR A 44 15.44 -0.76 -6.51
N GLY A 45 14.99 0.04 -5.54
CA GLY A 45 14.19 -0.41 -4.40
C GLY A 45 15.02 -1.18 -3.36
N PRO A 46 14.41 -1.55 -2.22
CA PRO A 46 15.11 -2.27 -1.16
C PRO A 46 15.34 -3.72 -1.56
N GLN A 47 16.45 -4.29 -1.11
CA GLN A 47 16.71 -5.72 -1.27
C GLN A 47 15.84 -6.52 -0.30
N ILE A 48 14.78 -7.13 -0.82
CA ILE A 48 13.90 -7.99 -0.02
C ILE A 48 14.54 -9.39 0.10
N SER A 49 14.81 -9.82 1.34
CA SER A 49 15.40 -11.12 1.64
C SER A 49 14.52 -12.28 1.13
N GLN A 50 15.15 -13.42 0.82
CA GLN A 50 14.41 -14.62 0.41
C GLN A 50 13.51 -15.16 1.52
N GLU A 51 13.90 -14.95 2.78
CA GLU A 51 13.11 -15.29 3.95
C GLU A 51 11.79 -14.50 3.98
N THR A 52 11.85 -13.18 3.86
CA THR A 52 10.64 -12.32 3.78
C THR A 52 9.73 -12.75 2.64
N LYS A 53 10.28 -13.03 1.45
CA LYS A 53 9.49 -13.53 0.31
C LYS A 53 8.84 -14.88 0.59
N SER A 54 9.54 -15.78 1.28
CA SER A 54 9.03 -17.11 1.66
C SER A 54 7.87 -17.00 2.66
N ILE A 55 8.01 -16.13 3.68
CA ILE A 55 6.96 -15.88 4.68
C ILE A 55 5.70 -15.33 4.01
N LEU A 56 5.84 -14.27 3.20
CA LEU A 56 4.71 -13.67 2.49
C LEU A 56 4.08 -14.62 1.48
N ARG A 57 4.89 -15.44 0.78
CA ARG A 57 4.37 -16.46 -0.13
C ARG A 57 3.56 -17.51 0.62
N LYS A 58 4.07 -18.03 1.74
CA LYS A 58 3.33 -18.99 2.58
C LYS A 58 2.02 -18.40 3.10
N HIS A 59 2.05 -17.13 3.53
CA HIS A 59 0.86 -16.41 3.95
C HIS A 59 -0.17 -16.33 2.81
N LEU A 60 0.22 -15.89 1.60
CA LEU A 60 -0.70 -15.82 0.47
C LEU A 60 -1.19 -17.21 0.02
N GLN A 61 -0.38 -18.25 0.16
CA GLN A 61 -0.75 -19.63 -0.17
C GLN A 61 -1.75 -20.26 0.81
N SER A 62 -1.92 -19.70 2.02
CA SER A 62 -2.95 -20.19 2.95
C SER A 62 -4.36 -19.75 2.55
N TYR A 63 -4.49 -18.82 1.58
CA TYR A 63 -5.77 -18.36 1.09
C TYR A 63 -6.30 -19.25 -0.04
N SER A 64 -7.62 -19.23 -0.24
CA SER A 64 -8.23 -19.85 -1.41
C SER A 64 -7.72 -19.20 -2.70
N LEU A 65 -7.76 -19.96 -3.81
CA LEU A 65 -7.39 -19.45 -5.13
C LEU A 65 -8.15 -18.16 -5.50
N TRP A 66 -9.45 -18.08 -5.14
CA TRP A 66 -10.27 -16.90 -5.33
C TRP A 66 -9.76 -15.68 -4.56
N ALA A 67 -9.36 -15.87 -3.31
CA ALA A 67 -8.77 -14.80 -2.52
C ALA A 67 -7.41 -14.37 -3.07
N VAL A 68 -6.56 -15.29 -3.54
CA VAL A 68 -5.30 -14.94 -4.20
C VAL A 68 -5.53 -14.10 -5.47
N HIS A 69 -6.56 -14.42 -6.27
CA HIS A 69 -6.94 -13.57 -7.40
C HIS A 69 -7.41 -12.17 -6.96
N GLY A 70 -8.20 -12.09 -5.89
CA GLY A 70 -8.62 -10.80 -5.31
C GLY A 70 -7.41 -9.96 -4.85
N PHE A 71 -6.43 -10.57 -4.20
CA PHE A 71 -5.17 -9.90 -3.87
C PHE A 71 -4.44 -9.41 -5.12
N SER A 72 -4.34 -10.22 -6.17
CA SER A 72 -3.68 -9.81 -7.42
C SER A 72 -4.33 -8.57 -8.03
N PHE A 73 -5.67 -8.50 -8.04
CA PHE A 73 -6.37 -7.34 -8.57
C PHE A 73 -6.19 -6.12 -7.68
N ALA A 74 -6.35 -6.26 -6.35
CA ALA A 74 -6.18 -5.17 -5.40
C ALA A 74 -4.76 -4.59 -5.44
N VAL A 75 -3.74 -5.47 -5.50
CA VAL A 75 -2.35 -5.08 -5.68
C VAL A 75 -2.16 -4.40 -7.02
N GLU A 76 -2.77 -4.85 -8.12
CA GLU A 76 -2.63 -4.15 -9.40
C GLU A 76 -3.25 -2.75 -9.39
N THR A 77 -4.35 -2.53 -8.63
CA THR A 77 -5.02 -1.23 -8.52
C THR A 77 -4.15 -0.17 -7.83
N ILE A 78 -3.64 -0.46 -6.62
CA ILE A 78 -2.85 0.52 -5.84
C ILE A 78 -1.33 0.25 -5.90
N LYS A 79 -0.95 -0.74 -6.71
CA LYS A 79 0.40 -1.27 -6.94
C LYS A 79 1.08 -1.88 -5.69
N SER A 80 0.56 -1.70 -4.48
CA SER A 80 1.27 -2.07 -3.23
C SER A 80 0.68 -3.29 -2.53
N LEU A 81 1.49 -4.35 -2.39
CA LEU A 81 1.16 -5.52 -1.57
C LEU A 81 1.08 -5.18 -0.08
N ILE A 82 1.99 -4.33 0.42
CA ILE A 82 2.02 -3.91 1.83
C ILE A 82 0.70 -3.23 2.20
N LEU A 83 0.31 -2.19 1.44
CA LEU A 83 -0.94 -1.46 1.70
C LEU A 83 -2.18 -2.34 1.52
N THR A 84 -2.16 -3.25 0.53
CA THR A 84 -3.25 -4.20 0.32
C THR A 84 -3.43 -5.09 1.53
N LEU A 85 -2.35 -5.69 2.03
CA LEU A 85 -2.39 -6.57 3.21
C LEU A 85 -2.78 -5.81 4.48
N CYS A 86 -2.25 -4.59 4.70
CA CYS A 86 -2.69 -3.74 5.81
C CYS A 86 -4.19 -3.41 5.74
N CYS A 87 -4.73 -3.18 4.54
CA CYS A 87 -6.16 -2.93 4.35
C CYS A 87 -7.00 -4.21 4.57
N VAL A 88 -6.50 -5.36 4.13
CA VAL A 88 -7.17 -6.65 4.31
C VAL A 88 -7.21 -7.08 5.79
N ASP A 89 -6.12 -6.88 6.53
CA ASP A 89 -6.05 -7.06 7.99
C ASP A 89 -6.79 -5.94 8.77
N ARG A 90 -7.43 -4.99 8.07
CA ARG A 90 -8.19 -3.86 8.65
C ARG A 90 -7.33 -2.92 9.51
N HIS A 91 -6.01 -2.90 9.31
CA HIS A 91 -5.11 -1.94 9.96
C HIS A 91 -5.29 -0.51 9.43
N ILE A 92 -5.54 -0.39 8.11
CA ILE A 92 -5.85 0.88 7.46
C ILE A 92 -7.15 0.80 6.66
N SER A 93 -7.80 1.94 6.44
CA SER A 93 -8.99 2.02 5.60
C SER A 93 -8.63 1.97 4.11
N VAL A 94 -9.63 1.69 3.27
CA VAL A 94 -9.52 1.70 1.80
C VAL A 94 -9.05 3.07 1.31
N GLU A 95 -9.64 4.14 1.85
CA GLU A 95 -9.29 5.54 1.53
C GLU A 95 -7.84 5.84 1.89
N LYS A 96 -7.39 5.39 3.07
CA LYS A 96 -6.01 5.59 3.52
C LYS A 96 -5.02 4.84 2.64
N ALA A 97 -5.33 3.60 2.26
CA ALA A 97 -4.49 2.81 1.35
C ALA A 97 -4.37 3.48 -0.03
N VAL A 98 -5.48 3.95 -0.60
CA VAL A 98 -5.47 4.66 -1.90
C VAL A 98 -4.67 5.96 -1.79
N PHE A 99 -4.89 6.76 -0.73
CA PHE A 99 -4.13 7.99 -0.48
C PHE A 99 -2.63 7.73 -0.37
N LEU A 100 -2.20 6.77 0.47
CA LEU A 100 -0.79 6.44 0.69
C LEU A 100 -0.11 5.94 -0.58
N SER A 101 -0.82 5.18 -1.41
CA SER A 101 -0.26 4.64 -2.66
C SER A 101 0.11 5.73 -3.67
N ARG A 102 -0.39 6.96 -3.46
CA ARG A 102 -0.33 8.11 -4.37
C ARG A 102 0.27 9.36 -3.72
N LEU A 103 0.80 9.23 -2.51
CA LEU A 103 1.25 10.35 -1.68
C LEU A 103 2.22 11.29 -2.42
N GLU A 104 3.20 10.73 -3.11
CA GLU A 104 4.17 11.47 -3.92
C GLU A 104 3.52 12.21 -5.09
N GLU A 105 2.64 11.54 -5.85
CA GLU A 105 1.94 12.15 -6.99
C GLU A 105 1.05 13.31 -6.57
N GLU A 106 0.34 13.16 -5.44
CA GLU A 106 -0.49 14.24 -4.90
C GLU A 106 0.39 15.42 -4.47
N PHE A 107 1.50 15.16 -3.76
CA PHE A 107 2.43 16.20 -3.34
C PHE A 107 3.00 17.00 -4.54
N GLN A 108 3.37 16.30 -5.61
CA GLN A 108 3.85 16.92 -6.84
C GLN A 108 2.75 17.71 -7.57
N ALA A 109 1.52 17.20 -7.57
CA ALA A 109 0.38 17.85 -8.23
C ALA A 109 -0.10 19.12 -7.52
N THR A 110 -0.05 19.17 -6.19
CA THR A 110 -0.46 20.36 -5.40
C THR A 110 0.66 21.37 -5.19
N GLY A 111 1.90 21.05 -5.58
CA GLY A 111 3.06 21.92 -5.34
C GLY A 111 3.43 21.99 -3.85
N GLY A 112 3.22 20.91 -3.10
CA GLY A 112 3.49 20.81 -1.67
C GLY A 112 2.27 21.04 -0.76
N VAL A 113 2.52 21.12 0.55
CA VAL A 113 1.50 21.12 1.63
C VAL A 113 0.60 22.38 1.63
N SER A 114 0.98 23.45 0.94
CA SER A 114 0.35 24.77 1.14
C SER A 114 -0.59 25.30 0.04
N ASN A 115 -0.83 24.59 -1.06
CA ASN A 115 -1.57 25.20 -2.19
C ASN A 115 -2.78 24.40 -2.69
N GLY A 116 -3.96 25.01 -2.50
CA GLY A 116 -5.02 25.00 -3.52
C GLY A 116 -6.09 23.90 -3.45
N PRO A 117 -7.21 24.09 -4.19
CA PRO A 117 -8.33 23.16 -4.22
C PRO A 117 -7.92 21.81 -4.82
N MET A 118 -8.69 20.77 -4.50
CA MET A 118 -8.50 19.37 -4.89
C MET A 118 -7.95 19.22 -6.33
N SER A 119 -6.72 18.68 -6.43
CA SER A 119 -6.01 18.48 -7.69
C SER A 119 -6.79 17.54 -8.64
N SER A 120 -6.54 17.62 -9.95
CA SER A 120 -7.09 16.66 -10.93
C SER A 120 -6.74 15.20 -10.56
N VAL A 121 -5.60 15.05 -9.92
CA VAL A 121 -5.04 13.81 -9.42
C VAL A 121 -5.90 13.24 -8.28
N SER A 122 -6.27 14.06 -7.30
CA SER A 122 -7.23 13.71 -6.24
C SER A 122 -8.63 13.34 -6.74
N LYS A 123 -9.09 13.95 -7.85
CA LYS A 123 -10.37 13.58 -8.48
C LYS A 123 -10.33 12.17 -9.07
N ILE A 124 -9.27 11.85 -9.82
CA ILE A 124 -9.05 10.51 -10.39
C ILE A 124 -9.01 9.47 -9.27
N TYR A 125 -8.41 9.79 -8.13
CA TYR A 125 -8.37 8.87 -6.98
C TYR A 125 -9.75 8.54 -6.44
N LYS A 126 -10.60 9.55 -6.28
CA LYS A 126 -11.97 9.35 -5.78
C LYS A 126 -12.89 8.68 -6.80
N GLN A 127 -12.73 8.99 -8.09
CA GLN A 127 -13.64 8.48 -9.13
C GLN A 127 -13.25 7.10 -9.66
N ASP A 128 -11.96 6.81 -9.80
CA ASP A 128 -11.52 5.59 -10.48
C ASP A 128 -10.92 4.60 -9.50
N PHE A 129 -9.91 5.00 -8.73
CA PHE A 129 -9.11 4.07 -7.92
C PHE A 129 -9.81 3.60 -6.65
N LEU A 130 -10.47 4.53 -5.93
CA LEU A 130 -11.19 4.20 -4.71
C LEU A 130 -12.29 3.14 -4.93
N PRO A 131 -13.21 3.29 -5.90
CA PRO A 131 -14.23 2.27 -6.13
C PRO A 131 -13.63 0.96 -6.64
N GLN A 132 -12.62 1.00 -7.51
CA GLN A 132 -11.93 -0.21 -7.98
C GLN A 132 -11.33 -0.98 -6.81
N PHE A 133 -10.51 -0.32 -5.98
CA PHE A 133 -9.85 -0.97 -4.84
C PHE A 133 -10.86 -1.47 -3.80
N SER A 134 -11.89 -0.66 -3.48
CA SER A 134 -12.98 -1.06 -2.58
C SER A 134 -13.69 -2.35 -3.04
N SER A 135 -13.96 -2.44 -4.35
CA SER A 135 -14.61 -3.61 -4.95
C SER A 135 -13.76 -4.89 -4.85
N SER A 136 -12.43 -4.75 -4.83
CA SER A 136 -11.50 -5.88 -4.72
C SER A 136 -11.29 -6.33 -3.27
N ILE A 137 -11.34 -5.39 -2.34
CA ILE A 137 -11.14 -5.65 -0.90
C ILE A 137 -12.38 -6.28 -0.27
N SER A 138 -13.58 -5.86 -0.68
CA SER A 138 -14.84 -6.32 -0.05
C SER A 138 -15.00 -7.86 -0.08
N PRO A 139 -14.77 -8.56 -1.21
CA PRO A 139 -14.81 -10.02 -1.24
C PRO A 139 -13.73 -10.69 -0.37
N LEU A 140 -12.55 -10.08 -0.24
CA LEU A 140 -11.47 -10.60 0.61
C LEU A 140 -11.84 -10.53 2.09
N HIS A 141 -12.43 -9.41 2.52
CA HIS A 141 -12.94 -9.27 3.89
C HIS A 141 -14.04 -10.27 4.20
N GLN A 142 -14.95 -10.54 3.24
CA GLN A 142 -15.99 -11.55 3.41
C GLN A 142 -15.39 -12.97 3.48
N HIS A 143 -14.44 -13.29 2.61
CA HIS A 143 -13.77 -14.58 2.61
C HIS A 143 -13.04 -14.85 3.94
N LEU A 144 -12.31 -13.85 4.44
CA LEU A 144 -11.63 -13.94 5.74
C LEU A 144 -12.59 -14.10 6.92
N SER A 145 -13.74 -13.43 6.87
CA SER A 145 -14.76 -13.55 7.92
C SER A 145 -15.35 -14.96 7.94
N ASN A 146 -15.48 -15.61 6.79
CA ASN A 146 -16.02 -16.97 6.67
C ASN A 146 -15.00 -18.07 7.04
N GLN A 147 -13.69 -17.80 7.01
CA GLN A 147 -12.65 -18.75 7.42
C GLN A 147 -12.43 -18.77 8.94
N ASN A 148 -12.82 -17.71 9.64
CA ASN A 148 -12.67 -17.55 11.08
C ASN A 148 -13.92 -17.97 11.89
N ASN A 149 -14.97 -18.47 11.21
CA ASN A 149 -16.20 -19.04 11.78
C ASN A 149 -16.24 -20.55 11.52
#